data_AF-A0A067TPJ3-F1
#
_entry.id   AF-A0A067TPJ3-F1
#
_cell.length_a   1.000
_cell.length_b   1.000
_cell.length_c   1.000
_cell.angle_alpha   90.00
_cell.angle_beta   90.00
_cell.angle_gamma   90.00
#
_symmetry.space_group_name_H-M   'P 1'
#
loop_
_entity.id
_entity.type
_entity.pdbx_description
1 polymer ?
#
loop_
_entity_poly.entity_id
_entity_poly.type
_entity_poly.pdbx_seq_one_letter_code
_entity_poly.pdbx_strand_id
1 'polypeptide(L)'
;SFSPMKPNTLAYNVAWMDRVFRSRATAEALLSPERDVGTLTQHDYDVSLQFLPDYHRYYPILGCIAATGLLLLRRPKSNTRSAIATFTYGFTGYTLGKVSMLNAHYNYVRSLENPAGFGKAMENVQAKLGGLVPPSFIIERAYEPSPDDPNQIPDTESRIILPTPSDSAATNTDQTSAQPTLSRWDQIRKINNQTAHNSSWDIIRQRHERDTVKSSKNNDGPELFWDDAATSDVDPSRTQQ
;
A
#
# COMPACT_ATOMS: atom_id res chain seq x y z
N SER A 1 10.87 -10.13 -20.42
CA SER A 1 10.18 -8.91 -20.87
C SER A 1 9.62 -8.25 -19.63
N PHE A 2 10.08 -7.05 -19.26
CA PHE A 2 9.49 -6.28 -18.17
C PHE A 2 8.26 -5.58 -18.73
N SER A 3 7.07 -6.02 -18.34
CA SER A 3 5.85 -5.25 -18.61
C SER A 3 5.97 -3.90 -17.90
N PRO A 4 5.61 -2.77 -18.54
CA PRO A 4 5.57 -1.49 -17.86
C PRO A 4 4.64 -1.61 -16.65
N MET A 5 5.19 -1.42 -15.45
CA MET A 5 4.41 -1.47 -14.22
C MET A 5 3.39 -0.34 -14.24
N LYS A 6 2.15 -0.64 -13.85
CA LYS A 6 1.14 0.39 -13.68
C LYS A 6 1.58 1.32 -12.54
N PRO A 7 1.43 2.65 -12.68
CA PRO A 7 1.62 3.55 -11.55
C PRO A 7 0.73 3.07 -10.40
N ASN A 8 1.27 3.11 -9.18
CA ASN A 8 0.57 2.71 -7.93
C ASN A 8 0.33 1.19 -7.77
N THR A 9 1.30 0.37 -8.15
CA THR A 9 1.26 -1.09 -7.89
C THR A 9 2.46 -1.52 -7.06
N LEU A 10 2.22 -2.14 -5.92
CA LEU A 10 3.25 -2.80 -5.11
C LEU A 10 3.62 -4.14 -5.77
N ALA A 11 4.87 -4.28 -6.18
CA ALA A 11 5.43 -5.52 -6.71
C ALA A 11 6.18 -6.31 -5.62
N TYR A 12 5.56 -7.35 -5.08
CA TYR A 12 6.10 -8.15 -3.99
C TYR A 12 6.71 -9.46 -4.49
N ASN A 13 8.05 -9.58 -4.52
CA ASN A 13 8.74 -10.80 -4.95
C ASN A 13 8.92 -11.78 -3.79
N VAL A 14 8.14 -12.87 -3.78
CA VAL A 14 8.08 -13.82 -2.66
C VAL A 14 9.44 -14.47 -2.37
N ALA A 15 10.14 -14.96 -3.41
CA ALA A 15 11.40 -15.68 -3.21
C ALA A 15 12.54 -14.76 -2.73
N TRP A 16 12.54 -13.49 -3.15
CA TRP A 16 13.51 -12.51 -2.66
C TRP A 16 13.27 -12.22 -1.18
N MET A 17 12.01 -12.01 -0.77
CA MET A 17 11.64 -11.75 0.63
C MET A 17 12.08 -12.90 1.54
N ASP A 18 11.79 -14.14 1.15
CA ASP A 18 12.22 -15.33 1.89
C ASP A 18 13.73 -15.43 2.00
N ARG A 19 14.46 -15.05 0.96
CA ARG A 19 15.92 -15.13 0.95
C ARG A 19 16.56 -14.08 1.84
N VAL A 20 16.04 -12.85 1.83
CA VAL A 20 16.62 -11.70 2.54
C VAL A 20 16.25 -11.72 4.02
N PHE A 21 14.97 -11.91 4.33
CA PHE A 21 14.47 -11.74 5.70
C PHE A 21 14.49 -13.03 6.51
N ARG A 22 15.63 -13.73 6.56
CA ARG A 22 15.72 -15.08 7.17
C ARG A 22 15.46 -15.14 8.66
N SER A 23 15.72 -14.05 9.36
CA SER A 23 15.61 -13.98 10.80
C SER A 23 14.99 -12.65 11.19
N ARG A 24 14.38 -12.62 12.38
CA ARG A 24 13.82 -11.39 12.95
C ARG A 24 14.88 -10.30 13.09
N ALA A 25 16.08 -10.65 13.55
CA ALA A 25 17.18 -9.70 13.68
C ALA A 25 17.59 -9.09 12.33
N THR A 26 17.60 -9.89 11.25
CA THR A 26 17.87 -9.38 9.90
C THR A 26 16.76 -8.45 9.42
N ALA A 27 15.49 -8.81 9.66
CA ALA A 27 14.36 -7.95 9.31
C ALA A 27 14.39 -6.63 10.09
N GLU A 28 14.64 -6.67 11.39
CA GLU A 28 14.78 -5.49 12.24
C GLU A 28 15.93 -4.60 11.78
N ALA A 29 17.11 -5.16 11.52
CA ALA A 29 18.26 -4.39 11.04
C ALA A 29 18.02 -3.70 9.69
N LEU A 30 17.27 -4.33 8.78
CA LEU A 30 16.98 -3.78 7.45
C LEU A 30 15.80 -2.81 7.44
N LEU A 31 14.77 -3.07 8.24
CA LEU A 31 13.52 -2.30 8.25
C LEU A 31 13.53 -1.14 9.25
N SER A 32 14.28 -1.21 10.35
CA SER A 32 14.31 -0.15 11.37
C SER A 32 14.67 1.21 10.77
N PRO A 33 15.70 1.33 9.91
CA PRO A 33 16.03 2.63 9.30
C PRO A 33 14.90 3.20 8.44
N GLU A 34 14.11 2.35 7.78
CA GLU A 34 13.01 2.80 6.92
C GLU A 34 11.80 3.27 7.73
N ARG A 35 11.58 2.67 8.91
CA ARG A 35 10.61 3.14 9.90
C ARG A 35 11.03 4.48 10.50
N ASP A 36 12.30 4.62 10.89
CA ASP A 36 12.80 5.84 11.55
C ASP A 36 12.75 7.06 10.60
N VAL A 37 12.86 6.84 9.29
CA VAL A 37 12.69 7.86 8.24
C VAL A 37 11.21 8.16 7.94
N GLY A 38 10.29 7.33 8.44
CA GLY A 38 8.85 7.45 8.20
C GLY A 38 8.39 6.90 6.84
N THR A 39 9.25 6.19 6.12
CA THR A 39 8.88 5.49 4.88
C THR A 39 7.92 4.34 5.19
N LEU A 40 8.15 3.65 6.31
CA LEU A 40 7.35 2.53 6.78
C LEU A 40 6.54 2.94 8.02
N THR A 41 5.25 2.60 8.05
CA THR A 41 4.42 2.86 9.24
C THR A 41 4.83 1.93 10.39
N GLN A 42 4.55 2.34 11.62
CA GLN A 42 4.80 1.49 12.79
C GLN A 42 4.05 0.15 12.69
N HIS A 43 2.79 0.18 12.23
CA HIS A 43 1.98 -1.01 12.00
C HIS A 43 2.65 -1.97 11.00
N ASP A 44 3.01 -1.47 9.81
CA ASP A 44 3.61 -2.28 8.76
C ASP A 44 4.96 -2.85 9.21
N TYR A 45 5.74 -2.09 9.98
CA TYR A 45 6.99 -2.55 10.58
C TYR A 45 6.75 -3.75 11.51
N ASP A 46 5.81 -3.64 12.45
CA ASP A 46 5.55 -4.70 13.43
C ASP A 46 5.00 -5.97 12.78
N VAL A 47 4.06 -5.81 11.82
CA VAL A 47 3.51 -6.94 11.04
C VAL A 47 4.61 -7.59 10.18
N SER A 48 5.51 -6.81 9.59
CA SER A 48 6.66 -7.32 8.83
C SER A 48 7.61 -8.14 9.70
N LEU A 49 7.93 -7.66 10.91
CA LEU A 49 8.81 -8.38 11.83
C LEU A 49 8.22 -9.70 12.33
N GLN A 50 6.90 -9.75 12.48
CA GLN A 50 6.21 -10.96 12.87
C GLN A 50 6.15 -11.96 11.71
N PHE A 51 5.76 -11.49 10.52
CA PHE A 51 5.48 -12.36 9.38
C PHE A 51 6.73 -12.81 8.64
N LEU A 52 7.66 -11.90 8.29
CA LEU A 52 8.76 -12.23 7.38
C LEU A 52 9.64 -13.41 7.84
N PRO A 53 10.09 -13.50 9.11
CA PRO A 53 10.89 -14.62 9.58
C PRO A 53 10.05 -15.86 10.00
N ASP A 54 8.74 -15.87 9.75
CA ASP A 54 7.83 -16.88 10.26
C ASP A 54 7.88 -18.24 9.52
N TYR A 55 7.17 -19.23 10.06
CA TYR A 55 7.19 -20.64 9.66
C TYR A 55 6.57 -20.95 8.30
N HIS A 56 5.89 -20.00 7.64
CA HIS A 56 5.23 -20.22 6.34
C HIS A 56 6.17 -20.75 5.25
N ARG A 57 7.47 -20.42 5.35
CA ARG A 57 8.55 -20.90 4.48
C ARG A 57 8.72 -22.41 4.45
N TYR A 58 8.34 -23.07 5.54
CA TYR A 58 8.46 -24.52 5.69
C TYR A 58 7.21 -25.27 5.24
N TYR A 59 6.11 -24.59 4.89
CA TYR A 59 4.88 -25.25 4.43
C TYR A 59 5.08 -26.25 3.29
N PRO A 60 5.90 -25.98 2.25
CA PRO A 60 6.16 -26.97 1.21
C PRO A 60 6.84 -28.24 1.72
N ILE A 61 7.82 -28.09 2.63
CA ILE A 61 8.56 -29.22 3.20
C ILE A 61 7.65 -30.01 4.15
N LEU A 62 6.94 -29.32 5.04
CA LEU A 62 6.00 -29.94 5.97
C LEU A 62 4.86 -30.65 5.23
N GLY A 63 4.32 -30.05 4.16
CA GLY A 63 3.31 -30.69 3.30
C GLY A 63 3.83 -31.96 2.64
N CYS A 64 5.06 -31.95 2.12
CA CYS A 64 5.72 -33.14 1.56
C CYS A 64 5.89 -34.24 2.62
N ILE A 65 6.40 -33.92 3.81
CA ILE A 65 6.60 -34.88 4.91
C ILE A 65 5.26 -35.43 5.39
N ALA A 66 4.24 -34.60 5.56
CA ALA A 66 2.91 -35.03 5.98
C ALA A 66 2.27 -35.99 4.97
N ALA A 67 2.32 -35.66 3.67
CA ALA A 67 1.73 -36.48 2.62
C ALA A 67 2.46 -37.82 2.43
N THR A 68 3.79 -37.83 2.50
CA THR A 68 4.59 -39.07 2.41
C THR A 68 4.50 -39.91 3.67
N GLY A 69 4.47 -39.29 4.85
CA GLY A 69 4.32 -39.97 6.14
C GLY A 69 3.02 -40.77 6.23
N LEU A 70 1.91 -40.22 5.71
CA LEU A 70 0.63 -40.94 5.63
C LEU A 70 0.70 -42.23 4.81
N LEU A 71 1.53 -42.27 3.75
CA LEU A 71 1.72 -43.50 2.98
C LEU A 71 2.56 -44.54 3.70
N LEU A 72 3.57 -44.12 4.47
CA LEU A 72 4.41 -45.05 5.24
C LEU A 72 3.61 -45.81 6.31
N LEU A 73 2.51 -45.23 6.80
CA LEU A 73 1.57 -45.91 7.70
C LEU A 73 0.76 -47.01 6.99
N ARG A 74 0.55 -46.90 5.67
CA ARG A 74 -0.09 -47.94 4.84
C ARG A 74 0.96 -48.88 4.27
N ARG A 75 1.36 -49.90 5.04
CA ARG A 75 2.33 -50.94 4.64
C ARG A 75 2.10 -51.42 3.19
N PRO A 76 2.91 -51.02 2.21
CA PRO A 76 2.68 -51.37 0.83
C PRO A 76 3.18 -52.79 0.56
N LYS A 77 2.39 -53.59 -0.15
CA LYS A 77 2.75 -54.98 -0.49
C LYS A 77 3.76 -55.09 -1.64
N SER A 78 4.06 -53.99 -2.34
CA SER A 78 4.93 -53.97 -3.53
C SER A 78 5.86 -52.75 -3.51
N ASN A 79 7.17 -53.00 -3.59
CA ASN A 79 8.21 -51.97 -3.48
C ASN A 79 8.16 -50.94 -4.62
N THR A 80 7.97 -51.36 -5.88
CA THR A 80 7.94 -50.44 -7.03
C THR A 80 6.69 -49.55 -7.02
N ARG A 81 5.52 -50.12 -6.71
CA ARG A 81 4.27 -49.35 -6.59
C ARG A 81 4.33 -48.37 -5.42
N SER A 82 5.02 -48.74 -4.34
CA SER A 82 5.26 -47.86 -3.21
C SER A 82 6.10 -46.64 -3.59
N ALA A 83 7.19 -46.82 -4.36
CA ALA A 83 8.07 -45.71 -4.70
C ALA A 83 7.36 -44.64 -5.54
N ILE A 84 6.59 -45.07 -6.55
CA ILE A 84 5.79 -44.16 -7.38
C ILE A 84 4.75 -43.44 -6.52
N ALA A 85 4.03 -44.17 -5.67
CA ALA A 85 3.05 -43.57 -4.76
C ALA A 85 3.70 -42.54 -3.83
N THR A 86 4.82 -42.87 -3.18
CA THR A 86 5.54 -41.94 -2.30
C THR A 86 5.95 -40.66 -3.04
N PHE A 87 6.48 -40.78 -4.25
CA PHE A 87 6.83 -39.61 -5.05
C PHE A 87 5.61 -38.76 -5.39
N THR A 88 4.52 -39.37 -5.88
CA THR A 88 3.30 -38.64 -6.24
C THR A 88 2.72 -37.90 -5.04
N TYR A 89 2.59 -38.56 -3.88
CA TYR A 89 2.05 -37.92 -2.68
C TYR A 89 2.98 -36.85 -2.13
N GLY A 90 4.30 -37.07 -2.14
CA GLY A 90 5.26 -36.05 -1.73
C GLY A 90 5.20 -34.81 -2.62
N PHE A 91 5.11 -35.00 -3.94
CA PHE A 91 4.91 -33.90 -4.89
C PHE A 91 3.60 -33.16 -4.64
N THR A 92 2.49 -33.87 -4.46
CA THR A 92 1.18 -33.26 -4.13
C THR A 92 1.22 -32.48 -2.81
N GLY A 93 1.86 -33.04 -1.77
CA GLY A 93 2.02 -32.35 -0.49
C GLY A 93 2.86 -31.08 -0.61
N TYR A 94 3.94 -31.14 -1.39
CA TYR A 94 4.80 -29.98 -1.67
C TYR A 94 4.04 -28.88 -2.43
N THR A 95 3.27 -29.22 -3.46
CA THR A 95 2.51 -28.23 -4.23
C THR A 95 1.42 -27.56 -3.38
N LEU A 96 0.68 -28.32 -2.58
CA LEU A 96 -0.29 -27.77 -1.62
C LEU A 96 0.38 -26.85 -0.58
N GLY A 97 1.56 -27.24 -0.09
CA GLY A 97 2.36 -26.39 0.79
C GLY A 97 2.81 -25.09 0.12
N LYS A 98 3.17 -25.11 -1.17
CA LYS A 98 3.48 -23.89 -1.95
C LYS A 98 2.27 -22.97 -2.10
N VAL A 99 1.09 -23.52 -2.39
CA VAL A 99 -0.15 -22.72 -2.45
C VAL A 99 -0.45 -22.08 -1.09
N SER A 100 -0.30 -22.83 -0.01
CA SER A 100 -0.51 -22.32 1.37
C SER A 100 0.47 -21.20 1.72
N MET A 101 1.75 -21.35 1.34
CA MET A 101 2.79 -20.34 1.51
C MET A 101 2.44 -19.06 0.73
N LEU A 102 2.03 -19.19 -0.54
CA LEU A 102 1.60 -18.04 -1.35
C LEU A 102 0.38 -17.34 -0.78
N ASN A 103 -0.60 -18.09 -0.25
CA ASN A 103 -1.76 -17.52 0.42
C ASN A 103 -1.37 -16.73 1.68
N ALA A 104 -0.39 -17.22 2.45
CA ALA A 104 0.14 -16.50 3.61
C ALA A 104 0.78 -15.16 3.21
N HIS A 105 1.62 -15.15 2.17
CA HIS A 105 2.17 -13.90 1.62
C HIS A 105 1.11 -12.96 1.07
N TYR A 106 0.09 -13.49 0.40
CA TYR A 106 -1.02 -12.69 -0.10
C TYR A 106 -1.77 -11.99 1.05
N ASN A 107 -2.09 -12.71 2.11
CA ASN A 107 -2.75 -12.16 3.30
C ASN A 107 -1.89 -11.11 3.99
N TYR A 108 -0.58 -11.35 4.10
CA TYR A 108 0.38 -10.37 4.62
C TYR A 108 0.43 -9.10 3.78
N VAL A 109 0.58 -9.22 2.46
CA VAL A 109 0.61 -8.04 1.58
C VAL A 109 -0.70 -7.27 1.66
N ARG A 110 -1.83 -7.95 1.89
CA ARG A 110 -3.15 -7.34 2.08
C ARG A 110 -3.29 -6.64 3.44
N SER A 111 -2.63 -7.12 4.49
CA SER A 111 -2.70 -6.50 5.82
C SER A 111 -1.89 -5.22 5.95
N LEU A 112 -0.98 -4.93 5.00
CA LEU A 112 -0.22 -3.67 5.01
C LEU A 112 -1.15 -2.46 4.88
N GLU A 113 -0.98 -1.49 5.77
CA GLU A 113 -1.69 -0.21 5.79
C GLU A 113 -1.17 0.71 4.68
N ASN A 114 0.16 0.81 4.53
CA ASN A 114 0.80 1.66 3.53
C ASN A 114 1.64 0.84 2.52
N PRO A 115 1.00 0.21 1.52
CA PRO A 115 1.70 -0.60 0.52
C PRO A 115 2.71 0.22 -0.32
N ALA A 116 2.46 1.52 -0.52
CA ALA A 116 3.38 2.41 -1.22
C ALA A 116 4.68 2.61 -0.43
N GLY A 117 4.55 2.94 0.85
CA GLY A 117 5.68 3.09 1.78
C GLY A 117 6.47 1.80 1.92
N PHE A 118 5.79 0.67 2.09
CA PHE A 118 6.45 -0.64 2.12
C PHE A 118 7.21 -0.94 0.82
N GLY A 119 6.63 -0.67 -0.35
CA GLY A 119 7.31 -0.84 -1.64
C GLY A 119 8.61 -0.04 -1.74
N LYS A 120 8.56 1.26 -1.39
CA LYS A 120 9.73 2.14 -1.37
C LYS A 120 10.79 1.67 -0.36
N ALA A 121 10.37 1.20 0.82
CA ALA A 121 11.28 0.62 1.80
C ALA A 121 12.00 -0.63 1.23
N MET A 122 11.30 -1.48 0.47
CA MET A 122 11.89 -2.67 -0.13
C MET A 122 12.89 -2.31 -1.24
N GLU A 123 12.60 -1.29 -2.04
CA GLU A 123 13.54 -0.74 -3.03
C GLU A 123 14.81 -0.21 -2.36
N ASN A 124 14.67 0.55 -1.27
CA ASN A 124 15.82 1.05 -0.49
C ASN A 124 16.67 -0.11 0.07
N VAL A 125 16.02 -1.14 0.63
CA VAL A 125 16.71 -2.35 1.12
C VAL A 125 17.42 -3.09 -0.02
N GLN A 126 16.77 -3.24 -1.17
CA GLN A 126 17.36 -3.88 -2.34
C GLN A 126 18.57 -3.10 -2.87
N ALA A 127 18.47 -1.77 -2.92
CA ALA A 127 19.57 -0.88 -3.31
C ALA A 127 20.76 -1.00 -2.34
N LYS A 128 20.50 -1.06 -1.03
CA LYS A 128 21.54 -1.27 0.01
C LYS A 128 22.25 -2.62 -0.14
N LEU A 129 21.52 -3.68 -0.49
CA LEU A 129 22.08 -5.04 -0.61
C LEU A 129 22.77 -5.29 -1.97
N GLY A 130 22.54 -4.47 -2.99
CA GLY A 130 23.15 -4.60 -4.32
C GLY A 130 22.85 -5.93 -5.02
N GLY A 131 21.79 -6.62 -4.62
CA GLY A 131 21.50 -7.99 -5.04
C GLY A 131 20.64 -8.09 -6.30
N LEU A 132 20.92 -9.09 -7.14
CA LEU A 132 20.02 -9.47 -8.23
C LEU A 132 18.73 -10.08 -7.66
N VAL A 133 17.59 -9.56 -8.10
CA VAL A 133 16.27 -10.10 -7.77
C VAL A 133 16.07 -11.40 -8.55
N PRO A 134 15.86 -12.54 -7.89
CA PRO A 134 15.64 -13.80 -8.58
C PRO A 134 14.30 -13.75 -9.35
N PRO A 135 14.23 -14.38 -10.53
CA PRO A 135 12.96 -14.57 -11.23
C PRO A 135 12.05 -15.44 -10.35
N SER A 136 10.94 -14.90 -9.89
CA SER A 136 10.02 -15.59 -8.98
C SER A 136 8.59 -15.07 -9.12
N PHE A 137 7.66 -15.64 -8.34
CA PHE A 137 6.29 -15.16 -8.26
C PHE A 137 6.25 -13.75 -7.65
N ILE A 138 5.68 -12.82 -8.41
CA ILE A 138 5.44 -11.45 -7.98
C ILE A 138 3.96 -11.33 -7.65
N ILE A 139 3.66 -10.90 -6.43
CA ILE A 139 2.31 -10.53 -6.01
C ILE A 139 2.17 -9.04 -6.30
N GLU A 140 1.22 -8.69 -7.16
CA GLU A 140 0.90 -7.30 -7.48
C GLU A 140 -0.31 -6.85 -6.64
N ARG A 141 -0.15 -5.75 -5.89
CA ARG A 141 -1.25 -5.09 -5.19
C ARG A 141 -1.38 -3.67 -5.70
N ALA A 142 -2.47 -3.39 -6.42
CA ALA A 142 -2.86 -2.01 -6.71
C ALA A 142 -3.30 -1.33 -5.41
N TYR A 143 -2.92 -0.08 -5.24
CA TYR A 143 -3.36 0.74 -4.12
C TYR A 143 -3.81 2.11 -4.61
N GLU A 144 -4.71 2.74 -3.85
CA GLU A 144 -5.13 4.09 -4.14
C GLU A 144 -4.06 5.06 -3.60
N PRO A 145 -3.53 5.96 -4.44
CA PRO A 145 -2.57 6.95 -4.00
C PRO A 145 -3.15 7.82 -2.87
N SER A 146 -2.44 7.90 -1.73
CA SER A 146 -2.85 8.82 -0.65
C SER A 146 -2.65 10.26 -1.12
N PRO A 147 -3.65 11.15 -1.02
CA PRO A 147 -3.54 12.53 -1.48
C PRO A 147 -2.43 13.33 -0.78
N ASP A 148 -1.92 12.83 0.34
CA ASP A 148 -0.87 13.47 1.14
C ASP A 148 0.56 13.03 0.76
N ASP A 149 0.76 12.15 -0.24
CA ASP A 149 2.11 11.74 -0.65
C ASP A 149 2.78 12.81 -1.53
N PRO A 150 3.81 13.53 -1.04
CA PRO A 150 4.47 14.59 -1.79
C PRO A 150 5.27 14.08 -2.99
N ASN A 151 5.47 12.75 -3.11
CA ASN A 151 6.12 12.14 -4.27
C ASN A 151 5.13 11.70 -5.35
N GLN A 152 3.82 11.90 -5.16
CA GLN A 152 2.90 11.82 -6.28
C GLN A 152 3.20 12.97 -7.22
N ILE A 153 3.83 12.61 -8.34
CA ILE A 153 3.68 13.39 -9.56
C ILE A 153 2.17 13.39 -9.82
N PRO A 154 1.48 14.53 -9.73
CA PRO A 154 0.06 14.55 -10.00
C PRO A 154 -0.13 14.06 -11.42
N ASP A 155 -0.72 12.86 -11.58
CA ASP A 155 -1.17 12.33 -12.87
C ASP A 155 -2.26 13.22 -13.52
N THR A 156 -2.56 14.37 -12.92
CA THR A 156 -3.43 15.42 -13.46
C THR A 156 -2.82 16.13 -14.68
N GLU A 157 -1.54 15.94 -15.00
CA GLU A 157 -0.93 16.47 -16.22
C GLU A 157 -0.57 15.37 -17.22
N SER A 158 -1.54 14.79 -17.94
CA SER A 158 -1.42 14.47 -19.39
C SER A 158 -2.60 13.65 -19.95
N ARG A 159 -3.79 14.25 -19.93
CA ARG A 159 -4.64 14.16 -21.12
C ARG A 159 -5.16 15.55 -21.47
N ILE A 160 -4.31 16.30 -22.16
CA ILE A 160 -4.73 17.48 -22.90
C ILE A 160 -5.64 16.96 -24.02
N ILE A 161 -6.96 17.03 -23.81
CA ILE A 161 -7.89 17.11 -24.94
C ILE A 161 -7.74 18.54 -25.45
N LEU A 162 -6.95 18.73 -26.51
CA LEU A 162 -6.94 20.01 -27.21
C LEU A 162 -8.36 20.28 -27.74
N PRO A 163 -8.97 21.45 -27.49
CA PRO A 163 -10.06 21.89 -28.34
C PRO A 163 -9.49 22.07 -29.75
N THR A 164 -10.08 21.39 -30.73
CA THR A 164 -9.75 21.57 -32.15
C THR A 164 -10.13 22.99 -32.56
N PRO A 165 -9.17 23.88 -32.90
CA PRO A 165 -9.51 25.14 -33.50
C PRO A 165 -9.63 24.91 -35.01
N SER A 166 -10.84 25.07 -35.53
CA SER A 166 -11.02 25.45 -36.93
C SER A 166 -10.30 26.77 -37.17
N ASP A 167 -9.58 26.82 -38.29
CA ASP A 167 -9.24 28.00 -39.09
C ASP A 167 -8.72 29.27 -38.38
N SER A 168 -7.44 29.59 -38.61
CA SER A 168 -7.05 30.71 -39.51
C SER A 168 -5.60 31.18 -39.29
N ALA A 169 -4.85 31.18 -40.39
CA ALA A 169 -3.92 32.22 -40.85
C ALA A 169 -2.86 32.86 -39.90
N ALA A 170 -1.60 32.54 -40.25
CA ALA A 170 -0.55 33.49 -40.65
C ALA A 170 0.40 34.12 -39.61
N THR A 171 1.70 34.01 -39.96
CA THR A 171 2.79 35.02 -39.85
C THR A 171 3.78 34.91 -38.69
N ASN A 172 4.98 34.41 -39.05
CA ASN A 172 6.36 34.82 -38.71
C ASN A 172 6.66 35.47 -37.34
N THR A 173 7.76 35.07 -36.67
CA THR A 173 9.13 35.60 -36.88
C THR A 173 10.06 35.12 -35.75
N ASP A 174 11.28 34.74 -36.11
CA ASP A 174 12.43 34.53 -35.21
C ASP A 174 12.72 35.73 -34.30
N GLN A 175 13.03 35.49 -33.01
CA GLN A 175 13.93 36.39 -32.28
C GLN A 175 14.60 35.73 -31.07
N THR A 176 15.87 35.41 -31.26
CA THR A 176 16.88 35.16 -30.23
C THR A 176 17.08 36.42 -29.38
N SER A 177 16.77 36.38 -28.09
CA SER A 177 17.34 37.32 -27.12
C SER A 177 17.62 36.63 -25.79
N ALA A 178 18.87 36.77 -25.34
CA ALA A 178 19.34 36.30 -24.05
C ALA A 178 18.65 37.09 -22.93
N GLN A 179 17.77 36.43 -22.20
CA GLN A 179 17.16 36.97 -20.98
C GLN A 179 17.98 36.51 -19.75
N PRO A 180 18.14 37.37 -18.73
CA PRO A 180 18.75 37.01 -17.47
C PRO A 180 17.95 35.88 -16.81
N THR A 181 18.64 34.86 -16.31
CA THR A 181 18.03 33.70 -15.66
C THR A 181 17.23 34.15 -14.45
N LEU A 182 15.93 34.35 -14.65
CA LEU A 182 14.95 34.57 -13.59
C LEU A 182 15.14 33.47 -12.55
N SER A 183 15.38 33.89 -11.30
CA SER A 183 15.55 33.00 -10.18
C SER A 183 14.37 32.04 -10.12
N ARG A 184 14.64 30.75 -9.88
CA ARG A 184 13.60 29.72 -9.67
C ARG A 184 12.56 30.17 -8.63
N TRP A 185 12.98 31.00 -7.68
CA TRP A 185 12.09 31.64 -6.69
C TRP A 185 11.11 32.65 -7.30
N ASP A 186 11.51 33.44 -8.29
CA ASP A 186 10.61 34.39 -8.94
C ASP A 186 9.59 33.66 -9.82
N GLN A 187 9.97 32.52 -10.41
CA GLN A 187 9.01 31.66 -11.11
C GLN A 187 7.97 31.09 -10.15
N ILE A 188 8.38 30.61 -8.97
CA ILE A 188 7.46 30.12 -7.92
C ILE A 188 6.53 31.24 -7.43
N ARG A 189 7.04 32.46 -7.21
CA ARG A 189 6.20 33.61 -6.79
C ARG A 189 5.19 34.00 -7.86
N LYS A 190 5.57 33.96 -9.14
CA LYS A 190 4.68 34.32 -10.24
C LYS A 190 3.54 33.30 -10.40
N ILE A 191 3.86 32.02 -10.24
CA ILE A 191 2.87 30.94 -10.24
C ILE A 191 1.96 31.08 -9.02
N ASN A 192 2.50 31.23 -7.81
CA ASN A 192 1.68 31.40 -6.60
C ASN A 192 0.75 32.62 -6.66
N ASN A 193 1.19 33.75 -7.21
CA ASN A 193 0.33 34.92 -7.37
C ASN A 193 -0.80 34.69 -8.41
N GLN A 194 -0.57 33.86 -9.43
CA GLN A 194 -1.63 33.49 -10.38
C GLN A 194 -2.63 32.51 -9.76
N THR A 195 -2.16 31.56 -8.94
CA THR A 195 -3.03 30.56 -8.29
C THR A 195 -3.73 31.10 -7.03
N ALA A 196 -3.18 32.14 -6.39
CA ALA A 196 -3.72 32.74 -5.16
C ALA A 196 -5.14 33.33 -5.34
N HIS A 197 -5.54 33.68 -6.57
CA HIS A 197 -6.89 34.17 -6.83
C HIS A 197 -7.99 33.10 -6.72
N ASN A 198 -7.64 31.81 -6.70
CA ASN A 198 -8.57 30.69 -6.56
C ASN A 198 -8.09 29.70 -5.48
N SER A 199 -7.65 30.21 -4.33
CA SER A 199 -7.21 29.36 -3.22
C SER A 199 -8.32 28.39 -2.81
N SER A 200 -8.02 27.08 -2.82
CA SER A 200 -8.92 26.01 -2.34
C SER A 200 -9.48 26.31 -0.94
N TRP A 201 -8.69 27.01 -0.11
CA TRP A 201 -9.12 27.48 1.21
C TRP A 201 -10.25 28.51 1.19
N ASP A 202 -10.29 29.41 0.19
CA ASP A 202 -11.39 30.35 0.06
C ASP A 202 -12.66 29.67 -0.44
N ILE A 203 -12.56 28.61 -1.26
CA ILE A 203 -13.72 27.81 -1.67
C ILE A 203 -14.35 27.11 -0.46
N ILE A 204 -13.53 26.55 0.43
CA ILE A 204 -14.01 25.91 1.66
C ILE A 204 -14.67 26.94 2.58
N ARG A 205 -14.06 28.12 2.76
CA ARG A 205 -14.63 29.20 3.60
C ARG A 205 -15.95 29.73 3.02
N GLN A 206 -15.99 29.98 1.71
CA GLN A 206 -17.19 30.46 1.02
C GLN A 206 -18.34 29.43 1.07
N ARG A 207 -18.01 28.13 1.08
CA ARG A 207 -18.99 27.06 1.26
C ARG A 207 -19.54 27.05 2.69
N HIS A 208 -18.67 27.13 3.69
CA HIS A 208 -19.08 27.25 5.09
C HIS A 208 -19.97 28.47 5.32
N GLU A 209 -19.61 29.64 4.81
CA GLU A 209 -20.40 30.87 4.96
C GLU A 209 -21.80 30.75 4.31
N ARG A 210 -21.92 30.10 3.15
CA ARG A 210 -23.22 29.85 2.51
C ARG A 210 -24.12 28.92 3.31
N ASP A 211 -23.55 27.91 3.96
CA ASP A 211 -24.31 26.94 4.73
C ASP A 211 -24.81 27.56 6.06
N THR A 212 -24.01 28.44 6.68
CA THR A 212 -24.44 29.17 7.90
C THR A 212 -25.59 30.13 7.64
N VAL A 213 -25.58 30.85 6.50
CA VAL A 213 -26.66 31.80 6.15
C VAL A 213 -27.99 31.08 5.86
N LYS A 214 -27.94 29.87 5.28
CA LYS A 214 -29.16 29.07 5.04
C LYS A 214 -29.76 28.51 6.33
N SER A 215 -28.93 28.10 7.29
CA SER A 215 -29.39 27.55 8.56
C SER A 215 -30.07 28.61 9.45
N SER A 216 -29.59 29.85 9.41
CA SER A 216 -30.16 30.95 10.21
C SER A 216 -31.57 31.39 9.75
N LYS A 217 -31.92 31.20 8.47
CA LYS A 217 -33.22 31.62 7.92
C LYS A 217 -34.38 30.65 8.23
N ASN A 218 -34.09 29.45 8.73
CA ASN A 218 -35.10 28.42 9.03
C ASN A 218 -35.41 28.26 10.52
N ASN A 219 -34.84 29.09 11.39
CA ASN A 219 -34.94 28.94 12.85
C ASN A 219 -35.85 29.97 13.54
N ASP A 220 -36.88 30.48 12.85
CA ASP A 220 -38.04 31.14 13.47
C ASP A 220 -39.06 30.07 13.92
N GLY A 221 -38.62 29.13 14.74
CA GLY A 221 -39.44 28.08 15.36
C GLY A 221 -39.64 28.37 16.85
N PRO A 222 -40.86 28.18 17.40
CA PRO A 222 -41.24 28.68 18.72
C PRO A 222 -40.43 28.03 19.85
N GLU A 223 -39.98 28.88 20.77
CA GLU A 223 -39.43 28.57 22.10
C GLU A 223 -40.13 27.37 22.74
N LEU A 224 -39.49 26.20 22.68
CA LEU A 224 -39.87 25.01 23.44
C LEU A 224 -39.09 25.02 24.74
N PHE A 225 -39.77 25.62 25.71
CA PHE A 225 -39.61 25.58 27.15
C PHE A 225 -39.39 24.14 27.65
N TRP A 226 -38.14 23.81 28.00
CA TRP A 226 -37.80 22.57 28.70
C TRP A 226 -37.66 22.88 30.19
N ASP A 227 -38.80 22.86 30.87
CA ASP A 227 -38.85 22.65 32.31
C ASP A 227 -38.45 21.21 32.64
N ASP A 228 -37.60 21.11 33.67
CA ASP A 228 -37.61 20.10 34.73
C ASP A 228 -38.13 18.69 34.39
N ALA A 229 -37.19 17.73 34.32
CA ALA A 229 -37.43 16.43 34.92
C ALA A 229 -36.10 15.78 35.34
N ALA A 230 -35.84 15.90 36.64
CA ALA A 230 -34.86 15.15 37.40
C ALA A 230 -35.12 13.63 37.37
N THR A 231 -34.21 12.90 38.04
CA THR A 231 -34.27 11.49 38.49
C THR A 231 -33.74 10.48 37.48
N SER A 232 -32.98 9.43 37.83
CA SER A 232 -32.48 8.88 39.11
C SER A 232 -31.32 7.93 38.73
N ASP A 233 -30.16 8.02 39.36
CA ASP A 233 -29.74 7.13 40.45
C ASP A 233 -30.16 5.65 40.27
N VAL A 234 -29.26 4.79 39.75
CA VAL A 234 -29.33 3.32 39.88
C VAL A 234 -27.92 2.71 39.96
N ASP A 235 -27.50 2.49 41.21
CA ASP A 235 -26.86 1.32 41.85
C ASP A 235 -25.75 0.48 41.14
N PRO A 236 -24.53 0.44 41.69
CA PRO A 236 -23.47 -0.50 41.33
C PRO A 236 -23.38 -1.68 42.32
N SER A 237 -24.09 -2.78 42.07
CA SER A 237 -23.77 -4.06 42.73
C SER A 237 -24.27 -5.30 41.97
N ARG A 238 -23.36 -6.00 41.27
CA ARG A 238 -23.55 -7.39 40.84
C ARG A 238 -22.18 -8.07 40.64
N THR A 239 -21.56 -8.57 41.70
CA THR A 239 -21.65 -9.94 42.26
C THR A 239 -21.01 -11.02 41.39
N GLN A 240 -19.86 -11.49 41.91
CA GLN A 240 -19.23 -12.82 41.88
C GLN A 240 -19.87 -13.95 41.07
N GLN A 241 -19.05 -14.67 40.30
CA GLN A 241 -18.60 -16.04 40.61
C GLN A 241 -17.38 -16.41 39.76
#